data_AF-A0A7Y8U2Y2-F1
#
_entry.id   AF-A0A7Y8U2Y2-F1
#
_cell.length_a   1.000
_cell.length_b   1.000
_cell.length_c   1.000
_cell.angle_alpha   90.00
_cell.angle_beta   90.00
_cell.angle_gamma   90.00
#
_symmetry.space_group_name_H-M   'P 1'
#
loop_
_entity.id
_entity.type
_entity.pdbx_description
1 polymer ?
#
loop_
_entity_poly.entity_id
_entity_poly.type
_entity_poly.pdbx_seq_one_letter_code
_entity_poly.pdbx_strand_id
1 'polypeptide(L)'
;MLKANIVLKGLTLSLLMGLTTTQVAMAESKVKEPVSIQLKAFKKTVDNKGNSQFIASDVTKPKDIIEYRATYTNNTAGTIKGLKATLPIPADTQYTGTSTPAGAFASTDGINFAVAPLKKTVNGKTVNVPLKDYRALQWQVAELPSKKSVTVTAQTKVNSVNE
;
A
#
# COMPACT_ATOMS: atom_id res chain seq x y z
N MET A 1 -9.34 7.44 20.67
CA MET A 1 -10.27 6.53 19.95
C MET A 1 -11.55 7.29 19.65
N LEU A 2 -11.84 7.61 18.40
CA LEU A 2 -13.15 8.10 17.99
C LEU A 2 -13.49 7.55 16.61
N LYS A 3 -14.58 6.80 16.53
CA LYS A 3 -15.28 6.47 15.28
C LYS A 3 -16.38 7.52 15.13
N ALA A 4 -16.39 8.25 14.02
CA ALA A 4 -17.50 9.11 13.67
C ALA A 4 -18.08 8.63 12.33
N ASN A 5 -19.22 7.94 12.39
CA ASN A 5 -20.09 7.74 11.24
C ASN A 5 -21.13 8.85 11.25
N ILE A 6 -21.06 9.75 10.28
CA ILE A 6 -22.14 10.71 10.02
C ILE A 6 -23.10 10.03 9.06
N VAL A 7 -24.27 9.63 9.58
CA VAL A 7 -25.42 9.25 8.75
C VAL A 7 -26.41 10.41 8.86
N LEU A 8 -26.52 11.19 7.78
CA LEU A 8 -27.61 12.14 7.63
C LEU A 8 -28.72 11.43 6.85
N LYS A 9 -29.73 10.94 7.57
CA LYS A 9 -30.98 10.44 6.97
C LYS A 9 -32.12 11.37 7.37
N GLY A 10 -32.84 11.80 6.34
CA GLY A 10 -33.84 12.85 6.39
C GLY A 10 -34.98 12.57 7.35
N LEU A 11 -35.53 13.67 7.85
CA LEU A 11 -36.77 13.75 8.61
C LEU A 11 -37.93 13.28 7.72
N THR A 12 -38.66 12.26 8.14
CA THR A 12 -40.07 12.11 7.75
C THR A 12 -40.92 11.89 9.00
N LEU A 13 -41.89 12.80 9.14
CA LEU A 13 -42.94 12.84 10.15
C LEU A 13 -44.04 11.86 9.74
N SER A 14 -44.45 10.93 10.61
CA SER A 14 -45.79 10.30 10.59
C SER A 14 -46.07 9.57 11.91
N LEU A 15 -47.36 9.59 12.27
CA LEU A 15 -47.96 9.34 13.57
C LEU A 15 -48.65 7.95 13.60
N LEU A 16 -48.65 7.32 14.79
CA LEU A 16 -49.62 6.35 15.35
C LEU A 16 -49.52 4.81 15.09
N MET A 17 -49.54 4.10 16.24
CA MET A 17 -50.15 2.77 16.56
C MET A 17 -49.54 1.43 16.10
N GLY A 18 -48.83 0.79 17.03
CA GLY A 18 -49.12 -0.55 17.56
C GLY A 18 -49.09 -1.78 16.64
N LEU A 19 -47.90 -2.34 16.39
CA LEU A 19 -47.69 -3.72 15.95
C LEU A 19 -46.35 -4.24 16.52
N THR A 20 -46.36 -5.42 17.14
CA THR A 20 -45.17 -6.10 17.66
C THR A 20 -44.27 -6.53 16.50
N THR A 21 -43.23 -5.75 16.18
CA THR A 21 -42.23 -6.15 15.19
C THR A 21 -41.17 -7.02 15.84
N THR A 22 -41.17 -8.32 15.51
CA THR A 22 -39.98 -9.17 15.59
C THR A 22 -38.86 -8.50 14.80
N GLN A 23 -37.87 -7.99 15.52
CA GLN A 23 -36.73 -7.29 14.96
C GLN A 23 -35.81 -8.32 14.29
N VAL A 24 -36.06 -8.61 13.01
CA VAL A 24 -35.11 -9.36 12.19
C VAL A 24 -33.93 -8.43 11.96
N ALA A 25 -32.89 -8.59 12.77
CA ALA A 25 -31.60 -7.94 12.55
C ALA A 25 -31.06 -8.44 11.21
N MET A 26 -31.33 -7.70 10.14
CA MET A 26 -30.63 -7.91 8.88
C MET A 26 -29.17 -7.57 9.13
N ALA A 27 -28.36 -8.61 9.30
CA ALA A 27 -26.91 -8.48 9.29
C ALA A 27 -26.55 -7.90 7.91
N GLU A 28 -26.22 -6.61 7.89
CA GLU A 28 -25.64 -5.94 6.74
C GLU A 28 -24.36 -6.72 6.38
N SER A 29 -24.48 -7.60 5.38
CA SER A 29 -23.36 -8.38 4.89
C SER A 29 -22.43 -7.40 4.22
N LYS A 30 -21.41 -6.96 4.96
CA LYS A 30 -20.38 -6.06 4.45
C LYS A 30 -19.71 -6.74 3.26
N VAL A 31 -20.11 -6.37 2.04
CA VAL A 31 -19.56 -6.91 0.80
C VAL A 31 -18.06 -6.61 0.83
N LYS A 32 -17.26 -7.67 0.90
CA LYS A 32 -15.81 -7.53 0.93
C LYS A 32 -15.33 -7.18 -0.47
N GLU A 33 -14.58 -6.09 -0.60
CA GLU A 33 -13.94 -5.70 -1.85
C GLU A 33 -13.23 -6.91 -2.51
N PRO A 34 -13.30 -7.07 -3.85
CA PRO A 34 -12.70 -8.21 -4.54
C PRO A 34 -11.22 -8.43 -4.21
N VAL A 35 -10.48 -7.35 -4.00
CA VAL A 35 -9.11 -7.37 -3.48
C VAL A 35 -9.03 -6.50 -2.23
N SER A 36 -8.42 -7.03 -1.18
CA SER A 36 -8.04 -6.24 0.00
C SER A 36 -6.54 -6.09 0.09
N ILE A 37 -6.07 -4.95 0.60
CA ILE A 37 -4.65 -4.63 0.76
C ILE A 37 -4.34 -4.44 2.24
N GLN A 38 -3.31 -5.12 2.74
CA GLN A 38 -2.73 -4.86 4.06
C GLN A 38 -1.34 -4.27 3.88
N LEU A 39 -1.16 -3.01 4.28
CA LEU A 39 0.13 -2.32 4.31
C LEU A 39 0.71 -2.37 5.72
N LYS A 40 1.96 -2.79 5.84
CA LYS A 40 2.75 -2.78 7.08
C LYS A 40 4.11 -2.15 6.84
N ALA A 41 4.65 -1.48 7.85
CA ALA A 41 5.98 -0.90 7.83
C ALA A 41 6.85 -1.56 8.90
N PHE A 42 8.10 -1.85 8.55
CA PHE A 42 9.07 -2.46 9.46
C PHE A 42 10.38 -1.69 9.41
N LYS A 43 10.86 -1.26 10.56
CA LYS A 43 12.17 -0.65 10.66
C LYS A 43 13.25 -1.72 10.61
N LYS A 44 14.27 -1.50 9.77
CA LYS A 44 15.48 -2.30 9.76
C LYS A 44 16.30 -1.98 11.01
N THR A 45 16.61 -3.01 11.79
CA THR A 45 17.54 -2.94 12.93
C THR A 45 18.68 -3.93 12.71
N VAL A 46 19.78 -3.73 13.44
CA VAL A 46 20.89 -4.68 13.45
C VAL A 46 20.92 -5.34 14.82
N ASP A 47 20.95 -6.66 14.87
CA ASP A 47 21.05 -7.40 16.13
C ASP A 47 22.49 -7.39 16.69
N ASN A 48 22.67 -7.93 17.90
CA ASN A 48 23.98 -7.98 18.56
C ASN A 48 25.02 -8.85 17.81
N LYS A 49 24.60 -9.59 16.78
CA LYS A 49 25.45 -10.43 15.93
C LYS A 49 25.74 -9.78 14.58
N GLY A 50 25.26 -8.55 14.34
CA GLY A 50 25.44 -7.83 13.08
C GLY A 50 24.41 -8.19 11.99
N ASN A 51 23.40 -9.02 12.27
CA ASN A 51 22.41 -9.38 11.28
C ASN A 51 21.29 -8.34 11.20
N SER A 52 20.84 -8.08 9.98
CA SER A 52 19.68 -7.21 9.76
C SER A 52 18.37 -7.91 10.13
N GLN A 53 17.53 -7.24 10.89
CA GLN A 53 16.18 -7.66 11.29
C GLN A 53 15.18 -6.57 10.91
N PHE A 54 13.91 -6.94 10.72
CA PHE A 54 12.82 -6.02 10.41
C PHE A 54 11.76 -6.10 11.50
N ILE A 55 11.67 -5.05 12.31
CA ILE A 55 10.76 -5.00 13.47
C ILE A 55 9.64 -3.98 13.22
N ALA A 56 8.44 -4.27 13.72
CA ALA A 56 7.36 -3.30 13.72
C ALA A 56 7.74 -2.14 14.67
N SER A 57 7.62 -0.90 14.20
CA SER A 57 7.95 0.28 14.98
C SER A 57 7.18 1.49 14.46
N ASP A 58 6.51 2.20 15.37
CA ASP A 58 5.83 3.46 15.07
C ASP A 58 6.77 4.67 15.18
N VAL A 59 8.03 4.44 15.57
CA VAL A 59 9.05 5.48 15.76
C VAL A 59 10.14 5.32 14.73
N THR A 60 10.24 6.31 13.85
CA THR A 60 11.27 6.42 12.81
C THR A 60 12.11 7.68 13.04
N LYS A 61 13.42 7.56 12.87
CA LYS A 61 14.39 8.66 12.93
C LYS A 61 14.90 8.97 11.53
N PRO A 62 15.45 10.17 11.30
CA PRO A 62 16.20 10.46 10.08
C PRO A 62 17.23 9.38 9.79
N LYS A 63 17.36 8.98 8.53
CA LYS A 63 18.23 7.91 8.03
C LYS A 63 17.83 6.47 8.37
N ASP A 64 16.74 6.24 9.12
CA ASP A 64 16.23 4.89 9.33
C ASP A 64 15.84 4.24 7.98
N ILE A 65 16.09 2.94 7.87
CA ILE A 65 15.60 2.14 6.74
C ILE A 65 14.27 1.50 7.12
N ILE A 66 13.24 1.78 6.35
CA ILE A 66 11.88 1.23 6.53
C ILE A 66 11.56 0.33 5.35
N GLU A 67 11.17 -0.91 5.62
CA GLU A 67 10.59 -1.82 4.65
C GLU A 67 9.06 -1.76 4.72
N TYR A 68 8.45 -1.27 3.65
CA TYR A 68 7.01 -1.37 3.46
C TYR A 68 6.67 -2.71 2.82
N ARG A 69 5.64 -3.37 3.34
CA ARG A 69 5.09 -4.64 2.83
C ARG A 69 3.61 -4.46 2.54
N ALA A 70 3.21 -4.58 1.27
CA ALA A 70 1.82 -4.55 0.85
C ALA A 70 1.38 -5.96 0.45
N THR A 71 0.49 -6.56 1.23
CA THR A 71 -0.12 -7.85 0.93
C THR A 71 -1.49 -7.64 0.28
N TYR A 72 -1.61 -8.07 -0.97
CA TYR A 72 -2.83 -8.08 -1.76
C TYR A 72 -3.49 -9.44 -1.64
N THR A 73 -4.78 -9.48 -1.28
CA THR A 73 -5.54 -10.72 -1.08
C THR A 73 -6.77 -10.72 -1.96
N ASN A 74 -6.93 -11.77 -2.78
CA ASN A 74 -8.14 -12.01 -3.55
C ASN A 74 -9.22 -12.59 -2.63
N ASN A 75 -10.33 -11.86 -2.49
CA ASN A 75 -11.45 -12.23 -1.63
C ASN A 75 -12.57 -12.94 -2.38
N THR A 76 -12.46 -13.07 -3.69
CA THR A 76 -13.49 -13.69 -4.54
C THR A 76 -13.35 -15.22 -4.57
N ALA A 77 -14.28 -15.89 -5.24
CA ALA A 77 -14.19 -17.33 -5.51
C ALA A 77 -13.41 -17.67 -6.79
N GLY A 78 -13.12 -16.68 -7.65
CA GLY A 78 -12.42 -16.85 -8.92
C GLY A 78 -10.98 -16.32 -8.89
N THR A 79 -10.25 -16.51 -9.99
CA THR A 79 -8.92 -15.92 -10.18
C THR A 79 -9.03 -14.49 -10.68
N ILE A 80 -8.27 -13.58 -10.08
CA ILE A 80 -8.13 -12.19 -10.56
C ILE A 80 -6.91 -12.13 -11.49
N LYS A 81 -7.07 -11.53 -12.66
CA LYS A 81 -5.98 -11.39 -13.65
C LYS A 81 -5.54 -9.94 -13.80
N GLY A 82 -4.26 -9.73 -14.11
CA GLY A 82 -3.71 -8.41 -14.43
C GLY A 82 -3.77 -7.41 -13.27
N LEU A 83 -3.62 -7.88 -12.03
CA LEU A 83 -3.59 -7.00 -10.87
C LEU A 83 -2.33 -6.13 -10.91
N LYS A 84 -2.51 -4.82 -10.83
CA LYS A 84 -1.43 -3.84 -10.71
C LYS A 84 -1.16 -3.53 -9.25
N ALA A 85 -0.29 -4.30 -8.61
CA ALA A 85 0.08 -4.08 -7.21
C ALA A 85 0.98 -2.85 -7.12
N THR A 86 0.48 -1.74 -6.57
CA THR A 86 1.19 -0.46 -6.49
C THR A 86 1.61 -0.16 -5.04
N LEU A 87 2.85 0.27 -4.84
CA LEU A 87 3.37 0.66 -3.54
C LEU A 87 3.91 2.09 -3.63
N PRO A 88 3.24 3.10 -3.02
CA PRO A 88 3.76 4.46 -2.99
C PRO A 88 5.01 4.54 -2.11
N ILE A 89 5.93 5.43 -2.49
CA ILE A 89 7.07 5.85 -1.67
C ILE A 89 6.64 7.12 -0.93
N PRO A 90 6.58 7.11 0.42
CA PRO A 90 6.18 8.29 1.19
C PRO A 90 7.07 9.51 0.91
N ALA A 91 6.50 10.71 0.96
CA ALA A 91 7.19 11.95 0.59
C ALA A 91 8.43 12.23 1.46
N ASP A 92 8.39 11.85 2.74
CA ASP A 92 9.48 12.04 3.69
C ASP A 92 10.54 10.92 3.67
N THR A 93 10.50 10.06 2.64
CA THR A 93 11.46 9.00 2.44
C THR A 93 11.96 8.96 1.00
N GLN A 94 13.08 8.27 0.79
CA GLN A 94 13.64 8.00 -0.53
C GLN A 94 13.79 6.49 -0.74
N TYR A 95 13.42 6.01 -1.92
CA TYR A 95 13.60 4.61 -2.28
C TYR A 95 15.09 4.22 -2.29
N THR A 96 15.42 3.06 -1.74
CA THR A 96 16.83 2.61 -1.63
C THR A 96 17.30 1.79 -2.83
N GLY A 97 16.41 1.40 -3.73
CA GLY A 97 16.72 0.44 -4.80
C GLY A 97 16.41 -1.02 -4.43
N THR A 98 16.02 -1.30 -3.17
CA THR A 98 15.71 -2.65 -2.71
C THR A 98 14.20 -2.87 -2.67
N SER A 99 13.71 -3.85 -3.43
CA SER A 99 12.30 -4.23 -3.46
C SER A 99 12.11 -5.67 -3.92
N THR A 100 11.03 -6.31 -3.48
CA THR A 100 10.70 -7.70 -3.83
C THR A 100 9.22 -7.80 -4.22
N PRO A 101 8.84 -8.60 -5.23
CA PRO A 101 9.70 -9.29 -6.20
C PRO A 101 10.55 -8.33 -7.06
N ALA A 102 11.53 -8.86 -7.78
CA ALA A 102 12.25 -8.08 -8.78
C ALA A 102 11.35 -7.69 -9.97
N GLY A 103 11.81 -6.74 -10.80
CA GLY A 103 11.09 -6.35 -12.01
C GLY A 103 9.91 -5.40 -11.80
N ALA A 104 9.94 -4.59 -10.74
CA ALA A 104 8.96 -3.53 -10.55
C ALA A 104 9.08 -2.47 -11.66
N PHE A 105 7.93 -1.96 -12.11
CA PHE A 105 7.86 -0.66 -12.75
C PHE A 105 8.00 0.41 -11.68
N ALA A 106 8.54 1.57 -12.06
CA ALA A 106 8.69 2.73 -11.20
C ALA A 106 8.03 3.96 -11.81
N SER A 107 7.75 4.94 -10.97
CA SER A 107 7.16 6.22 -11.36
C SER A 107 7.71 7.35 -10.50
N THR A 108 7.84 8.55 -11.08
CA THR A 108 8.19 9.78 -10.35
C THR A 108 6.97 10.61 -9.96
N ASP A 109 5.79 10.28 -10.47
CA ASP A 109 4.54 11.03 -10.23
C ASP A 109 3.40 10.16 -9.68
N GLY A 110 3.61 8.84 -9.58
CA GLY A 110 2.60 7.87 -9.15
C GLY A 110 1.56 7.53 -10.23
N ILE A 111 1.69 8.08 -11.43
CA ILE A 111 0.71 7.97 -12.53
C ILE A 111 1.36 7.28 -13.73
N ASN A 112 2.52 7.75 -14.17
CA ASN A 112 3.25 7.23 -15.32
C ASN A 112 4.30 6.23 -14.85
N PHE A 113 4.12 4.97 -15.23
CA PHE A 113 4.99 3.87 -14.84
C PHE A 113 5.85 3.38 -16.01
N ALA A 114 7.14 3.16 -15.75
CA ALA A 114 8.07 2.57 -16.70
C ALA A 114 9.01 1.57 -16.01
N VAL A 115 9.69 0.73 -16.78
CA VAL A 115 10.60 -0.30 -16.24
C VAL A 115 11.72 0.37 -15.44
N ALA A 116 11.96 -0.09 -14.21
CA ALA A 116 13.08 0.37 -13.40
C ALA A 116 14.40 -0.28 -13.87
N PRO A 117 15.54 0.44 -13.86
CA PRO A 117 15.70 1.84 -13.48
C PRO A 117 15.18 2.80 -14.56
N LEU A 118 14.47 3.85 -14.11
CA LEU A 118 13.99 4.94 -14.95
C LEU A 118 15.15 5.71 -15.59
N LYS A 119 14.94 6.13 -16.83
CA LYS A 119 15.90 6.91 -17.63
C LYS A 119 15.28 8.22 -18.08
N LYS A 120 16.10 9.27 -18.17
CA LYS A 120 15.73 10.57 -18.74
C LYS A 120 16.84 11.10 -19.63
N THR A 121 16.48 11.95 -20.59
CA THR A 121 17.46 12.64 -21.45
C THR A 121 17.78 14.00 -20.85
N VAL A 122 19.06 14.28 -20.62
CA VAL A 122 19.57 15.58 -20.16
C VAL A 122 20.70 15.99 -21.08
N ASN A 123 20.58 17.15 -21.74
CA ASN A 123 21.56 17.67 -22.69
C ASN A 123 21.94 16.64 -23.79
N GLY A 124 20.94 15.94 -24.35
CA GLY A 124 21.14 14.91 -25.37
C GLY A 124 21.72 13.59 -24.87
N LYS A 125 22.00 13.45 -23.57
CA LYS A 125 22.52 12.21 -22.96
C LYS A 125 21.45 11.49 -22.15
N THR A 126 21.35 10.18 -22.34
CA THR A 126 20.50 9.32 -21.51
C THR A 126 21.18 9.07 -20.16
N VAL A 127 20.51 9.46 -19.07
CA VAL A 127 20.97 9.27 -17.68
C VAL A 127 19.88 8.60 -16.85
N ASN A 128 20.29 7.93 -15.76
CA ASN A 128 19.32 7.36 -14.82
C ASN A 128 18.62 8.49 -14.04
N VAL A 129 17.33 8.32 -13.81
CA VAL A 129 16.60 9.13 -12.85
C VAL A 129 17.06 8.73 -11.44
N PRO A 130 17.44 9.69 -10.57
CA PRO A 130 17.80 9.42 -9.19
C PRO A 130 16.70 8.66 -8.43
N LEU A 131 17.07 7.68 -7.59
CA LEU A 131 16.11 6.90 -6.80
C LEU A 131 15.30 7.77 -5.83
N LYS A 132 15.87 8.91 -5.37
CA LYS A 132 15.16 9.88 -4.54
C LYS A 132 13.98 10.57 -5.25
N ASP A 133 13.94 10.51 -6.57
CA ASP A 133 12.86 11.08 -7.37
C ASP A 133 11.73 10.06 -7.60
N TYR A 134 11.90 8.80 -7.19
CA TYR A 134 10.87 7.77 -7.35
C TYR A 134 9.78 8.00 -6.31
N ARG A 135 8.51 7.90 -6.73
CA ARG A 135 7.32 8.13 -5.91
C ARG A 135 6.39 6.92 -5.84
N ALA A 136 6.51 5.95 -6.74
CA ALA A 136 5.80 4.70 -6.63
C ALA A 136 6.52 3.56 -7.35
N LEU A 137 6.29 2.34 -6.89
CA LEU A 137 6.62 1.10 -7.57
C LEU A 137 5.33 0.34 -7.93
N GLN A 138 5.33 -0.41 -9.02
CA GLN A 138 4.19 -1.22 -9.45
C GLN A 138 4.65 -2.57 -10.01
N TRP A 139 3.99 -3.64 -9.57
CA TRP A 139 4.18 -4.99 -10.08
C TRP A 139 2.96 -5.44 -10.88
N GLN A 140 3.22 -6.03 -12.04
CA GLN A 140 2.21 -6.69 -12.86
C GLN A 140 2.01 -8.12 -12.36
N VAL A 141 0.93 -8.37 -11.62
CA VAL A 141 0.57 -9.70 -11.14
C VAL A 141 -0.39 -10.32 -12.15
N ALA A 142 0.15 -11.24 -12.97
CA ALA A 142 -0.60 -11.85 -14.07
C ALA A 142 -1.87 -12.56 -13.58
N GLU A 143 -1.74 -13.37 -12.52
CA GLU A 143 -2.85 -14.09 -11.90
C GLU A 143 -2.71 -14.11 -10.38
N LEU A 144 -3.80 -13.81 -9.68
CA LEU A 144 -3.96 -13.96 -8.26
C LEU A 144 -5.12 -14.93 -8.00
N PRO A 145 -4.83 -16.23 -7.75
CA PRO A 145 -5.87 -17.24 -7.58
C PRO A 145 -6.83 -16.94 -6.43
N SER A 146 -7.99 -17.60 -6.45
CA SER A 146 -9.03 -17.51 -5.43
C SER A 146 -8.46 -17.69 -4.02
N LYS A 147 -8.80 -16.76 -3.12
CA LYS A 147 -8.38 -16.75 -1.71
C LYS A 147 -6.86 -16.72 -1.47
N LYS A 148 -6.05 -16.46 -2.51
CA LYS A 148 -4.59 -16.32 -2.38
C LYS A 148 -4.16 -14.88 -2.18
N SER A 149 -2.92 -14.73 -1.74
CA SER A 149 -2.28 -13.45 -1.52
C SER A 149 -0.92 -13.36 -2.20
N VAL A 150 -0.54 -12.15 -2.56
CA VAL A 150 0.82 -11.79 -3.01
C VAL A 150 1.30 -10.60 -2.17
N THR A 151 2.57 -10.61 -1.80
CA THR A 151 3.20 -9.51 -1.06
C THR A 151 4.26 -8.86 -1.93
N VAL A 152 4.21 -7.54 -2.02
CA VAL A 152 5.28 -6.72 -2.61
C VAL A 152 5.93 -5.87 -1.51
N THR A 153 7.23 -5.63 -1.62
CA THR A 153 8.00 -4.89 -0.63
C THR A 153 8.89 -3.84 -1.27
N ALA A 154 9.14 -2.74 -0.55
CA ALA A 154 10.13 -1.74 -0.92
C ALA A 154 10.78 -1.17 0.33
N GLN A 155 12.10 -0.97 0.26
CA GLN A 155 12.86 -0.31 1.30
C GLN A 155 13.06 1.16 0.96
N THR A 156 12.84 2.01 1.96
CA THR A 156 13.04 3.44 1.88
C THR A 156 13.96 3.91 3.01
N LYS A 157 14.71 4.97 2.78
CA LYS A 157 15.46 5.67 3.83
C LYS A 157 14.68 6.92 4.23
N VAL A 158 14.48 7.15 5.52
CA VAL A 158 13.86 8.39 6.03
C VAL A 158 14.77 9.57 5.76
N ASN A 159 14.22 10.65 5.23
CA ASN A 159 14.98 11.84 4.88
C ASN A 159 15.63 12.48 6.11
N SER A 160 16.73 13.19 5.90
CA SER A 160 17.35 14.05 6.91
C SER A 160 17.23 15.50 6.48
N VAL A 161 17.25 16.42 7.44
CA VAL A 161 17.08 17.88 7.22
C VAL A 161 18.11 18.48 6.25
N ASN A 162 19.17 17.74 5.89
CA ASN A 162 20.32 18.20 5.09
C ASN A 162 20.62 17.32 3.85
N GLU A 163 19.68 16.48 3.38
CA GLU A 163 19.84 15.62 2.17
C GLU A 163 18.85 15.96 1.05
#